data_AF-A0AAV4I141-F1
#
_entry.id   AF-A0AAV4I141-F1
#
_cell.length_a   1.000
_cell.length_b   1.000
_cell.length_c   1.000
_cell.angle_alpha   90.00
_cell.angle_beta   90.00
_cell.angle_gamma   90.00
#
_symmetry.space_group_name_H-M   'P 1'
#
loop_
_entity.id
_entity.type
_entity.pdbx_description
1 polymer ?
#
loop_
_entity_poly.entity_id
_entity_poly.type
_entity_poly.pdbx_seq_one_letter_code
_entity_poly.pdbx_strand_id
1 'polypeptide(L)' 'YIGKTKNSLRTRFTSHRFDINNDKGTSLAKHFNLDNHTSQHVNIIAIDQLPGSDNISLLNKETHWIHILSTTEPH' A
#
# COMPACT_ATOMS: atom_id res chain seq x y z
N TYR A 1 6.41 0.29 1.66
CA TYR A 1 5.29 0.95 0.97
C TYR A 1 4.29 1.44 2.01
N ILE A 2 3.89 2.71 1.92
CA ILE A 2 2.79 3.29 2.69
C ILE A 2 1.72 3.73 1.70
N GLY A 3 0.45 3.45 2.01
CA GLY A 3 -0.66 3.79 1.13
C GLY A 3 -1.92 4.12 1.93
N LYS A 4 -2.75 5.02 1.38
CA LYS A 4 -4.09 5.32 1.91
C LYS A 4 -5.19 4.50 1.24
N THR A 5 -6.27 4.24 1.99
CA THR A 5 -7.50 3.63 1.46
C THR A 5 -8.73 4.17 2.16
N LYS A 6 -9.79 4.42 1.39
CA LYS A 6 -11.17 4.62 1.92
C LYS A 6 -11.96 3.32 1.99
N ASN A 7 -11.51 2.30 1.26
CA ASN A 7 -12.10 0.97 1.28
C ASN A 7 -11.57 0.18 2.48
N SER A 8 -12.24 -0.92 2.79
CA SER A 8 -11.74 -1.88 3.79
C SER A 8 -10.31 -2.34 3.47
N LEU A 9 -9.54 -2.66 4.52
CA LEU A 9 -8.19 -3.23 4.37
C LEU A 9 -8.21 -4.51 3.55
N ARG A 10 -9.25 -5.35 3.73
CA ARG A 10 -9.46 -6.57 2.92
C ARG A 10 -9.53 -6.24 1.43
N THR A 11 -10.35 -5.27 1.04
CA THR A 11 -10.50 -4.87 -0.37
C THR A 11 -9.18 -4.35 -0.93
N ARG A 12 -8.48 -3.49 -0.19
CA ARG A 12 -7.19 -2.93 -0.61
C ARG A 12 -6.12 -4.02 -0.77
N PHE A 13 -6.06 -4.95 0.17
CA PHE A 13 -5.14 -6.08 0.12
C PHE A 13 -5.42 -7.00 -1.08
N THR A 14 -6.68 -7.34 -1.33
CA THR A 14 -7.07 -8.13 -2.50
C THR A 14 -6.68 -7.45 -3.81
N SER A 15 -6.88 -6.13 -3.93
CA SER A 15 -6.47 -5.36 -5.10
C SER A 15 -4.95 -5.45 -5.32
N HIS A 16 -4.16 -5.26 -4.27
CA HIS A 16 -2.71 -5.36 -4.37
C HIS A 16 -2.24 -6.76 -4.77
N ARG A 17 -2.83 -7.82 -4.19
CA ARG A 17 -2.51 -9.20 -4.62
C ARG A 17 -2.87 -9.46 -6.07
N PHE A 18 -4.02 -8.94 -6.53
CA PHE A 18 -4.40 -9.01 -7.93
C PHE A 18 -3.39 -8.29 -8.83
N ASP A 19 -2.98 -7.08 -8.46
CA ASP A 19 -2.02 -6.29 -9.23
C ASP A 19 -0.66 -7.00 -9.37
N ILE A 20 -0.16 -7.59 -8.28
CA ILE A 20 1.08 -8.38 -8.26
C ILE A 20 0.93 -9.62 -9.17
N ASN A 21 -0.10 -10.43 -8.95
CA ASN A 21 -0.30 -11.68 -9.68
C ASN A 21 -0.56 -11.50 -11.18
N ASN A 22 -0.99 -10.31 -11.60
CA ASN A 22 -1.29 -9.99 -13.01
C ASN A 22 -0.26 -9.00 -13.60
N ASP A 23 0.88 -8.82 -12.95
CA ASP A 23 1.97 -7.93 -13.37
C ASP A 23 1.50 -6.56 -13.84
N LYS A 24 0.61 -5.95 -13.04
CA LYS A 24 0.17 -4.58 -13.30
C LYS A 24 1.36 -3.67 -13.06
N GLY A 25 1.62 -2.69 -13.93
CA GLY A 25 2.79 -1.80 -13.86
C GLY A 25 2.85 -0.83 -12.65
N THR A 26 2.16 -1.12 -11.55
CA THR A 26 2.25 -0.39 -10.28
C THR A 26 3.61 -0.62 -9.62
N SER A 27 4.12 0.36 -8.87
CA SER A 27 5.39 0.21 -8.13
C SER A 27 5.38 -0.99 -7.19
N LEU A 28 4.27 -1.24 -6.49
CA LEU A 28 4.12 -2.40 -5.61
C LEU A 28 4.24 -3.72 -6.37
N ALA A 29 3.53 -3.87 -7.48
CA ALA A 29 3.58 -5.08 -8.29
C ALA A 29 4.95 -5.32 -8.90
N LYS A 30 5.59 -4.27 -9.45
CA LYS A 30 6.97 -4.34 -9.96
C LYS A 30 7.94 -4.85 -8.89
N HIS A 31 7.86 -4.29 -7.68
CA HIS A 31 8.72 -4.70 -6.56
C HIS A 31 8.52 -6.17 -6.18
N PHE A 32 7.28 -6.62 -6.01
CA PHE A 32 7.00 -8.02 -5.63
C PHE A 32 7.17 -9.03 -6.77
N ASN A 33 7.35 -8.57 -8.01
CA ASN A 33 7.69 -9.39 -9.16
C ASN A 33 9.20 -9.43 -9.46
N LEU A 34 10.03 -8.76 -8.65
CA LEU A 34 11.49 -8.95 -8.67
C LEU A 34 11.87 -10.35 -8.15
N ASP A 35 13.05 -10.83 -8.56
CA ASP A 35 13.58 -12.13 -8.12
C ASP A 35 13.58 -12.25 -6.59
N ASN A 36 13.17 -13.42 -6.08
CA ASN A 36 13.00 -13.76 -4.65
C ASN A 36 11.80 -13.12 -3.93
N HIS A 37 10.93 -12.41 -4.64
CA HIS A 37 9.64 -11.96 -4.10
C HIS A 37 8.48 -12.77 -4.71
N THR A 38 7.47 -13.06 -3.89
CA THR A 38 6.21 -13.65 -4.35
C THR A 38 5.05 -12.95 -3.67
N SER A 39 3.85 -13.05 -4.24
CA SER A 39 2.64 -12.47 -3.64
C SER A 39 2.26 -13.07 -2.28
N GLN A 40 2.90 -14.18 -1.87
CA GLN A 40 2.74 -14.79 -0.54
C GLN A 40 3.52 -14.03 0.54
N HIS A 41 4.55 -13.27 0.17
CA HIS A 41 5.34 -12.45 1.09
C HIS A 41 4.68 -11.09 1.41
N VAL A 42 3.49 -10.82 0.87
CA VAL A 42 2.80 -9.55 1.03
C VAL A 42 2.02 -9.54 2.34
N ASN A 43 2.40 -8.65 3.26
CA ASN A 43 1.68 -8.38 4.49
C ASN A 43 1.21 -6.92 4.52
N ILE A 44 0.06 -6.67 5.16
CA ILE A 44 -0.48 -5.33 5.37
C ILE A 44 -0.78 -5.13 6.85
N ILE A 45 -0.46 -3.94 7.37
CA ILE A 45 -0.74 -3.53 8.74
C ILE A 45 -1.44 -2.18 8.70
N ALA A 46 -2.47 -2.01 9.51
CA ALA A 46 -3.13 -0.71 9.69
C ALA A 46 -2.29 0.15 10.64
N ILE A 47 -1.94 1.35 10.21
CA ILE A 47 -1.18 2.30 11.04
C ILE A 47 -2.13 3.26 11.75
N ASP A 48 -2.97 3.95 10.97
CA ASP A 48 -3.96 4.91 11.46
C ASP A 48 -5.34 4.60 10.85
N GLN A 49 -6.39 4.74 11.66
CA GLN A 49 -7.78 4.72 11.21
C GLN A 49 -8.43 6.09 11.45
N LEU A 50 -9.04 6.67 10.42
CA LEU A 50 -9.63 8.01 10.48
C LEU A 50 -11.14 7.94 10.12
N PRO A 51 -12.03 7.72 11.10
CA PRO A 51 -13.47 7.69 10.85
C PRO A 51 -13.98 9.03 10.31
N GLY A 52 -14.75 9.02 9.22
CA GLY A 52 -15.37 10.22 8.65
C GLY A 52 -14.41 11.20 7.97
N SER A 53 -13.13 10.85 7.79
CA SER A 53 -12.15 11.74 7.18
C SER A 53 -12.34 11.90 5.67
N ASP A 54 -12.04 13.08 5.16
CA ASP A 54 -12.01 13.36 3.73
C ASP A 54 -10.72 12.85 3.06
N ASN A 55 -10.62 13.04 1.74
CA ASN A 55 -9.45 12.57 0.99
C ASN A 55 -8.18 13.38 1.32
N ILE A 56 -8.33 14.66 1.68
CA ILE A 56 -7.22 15.55 2.03
C ILE A 56 -6.58 15.09 3.33
N SER A 57 -7.40 14.80 4.35
CA SER A 57 -6.94 14.28 5.64
C SER A 57 -6.20 12.95 5.48
N LEU A 58 -6.72 12.05 4.63
CA LEU A 58 -6.06 10.78 4.32
C LEU A 58 -4.71 10.98 3.61
N LEU A 59 -4.64 11.93 2.66
CA LEU A 59 -3.39 12.26 1.97
C LEU A 59 -2.37 12.84 2.94
N ASN A 60 -2.76 13.79 3.78
CA ASN A 60 -1.87 14.39 4.77
C ASN A 60 -1.30 13.34 5.74
N LYS A 61 -2.14 12.39 6.15
CA LYS A 61 -1.70 11.28 7.01
C LYS A 61 -0.79 10.29 6.32
N GLU A 62 -1.06 9.95 5.06
CA GLU A 62 -0.14 9.14 4.24
C GLU A 62 1.23 9.82 4.10
N THR A 63 1.25 11.12 3.75
CA THR A 63 2.49 11.90 3.64
C THR A 63 3.25 11.96 4.96
N HIS A 64 2.53 12.16 6.08
CA HIS A 64 3.13 12.13 7.41
C HIS A 64 3.82 10.80 7.70
N TRP A 65 3.15 9.67 7.45
CA TRP A 65 3.73 8.35 7.71
C TRP A 65 4.88 7.98 6.75
N ILE A 66 4.81 8.39 5.49
CA ILE A 66 5.93 8.25 4.55
C ILE A 66 7.16 8.97 5.08
N HIS A 67 6.99 10.20 5.57
CA HIS A 67 8.09 11.00 6.11
C HIS A 67 8.67 10.40 7.40
N ILE A 68 7.81 10.04 8.36
CA ILE A 68 8.22 9.49 9.67
C ILE A 68 8.94 8.15 9.52
N LEU A 69 8.41 7.26 8.69
CA LEU A 69 8.96 5.91 8.53
C LEU A 69 10.09 5.86 7.50
N SER A 70 10.43 6.99 6.86
CA SER A 70 11.42 7.10 5.80
C SER A 70 11.26 6.03 4.72
N THR A 71 10.02 5.62 4.45
CA THR A 71 9.75 4.64 3.41
C THR A 71 9.71 5.37 2.09
N THR A 72 10.81 5.37 1.34
CA THR A 72 10.74 5.61 -0.10
C THR A 72 9.78 4.58 -0.71
N GLU A 73 9.08 4.96 -1.78
CA GLU A 73 8.30 3.98 -2.55
C GLU A 73 9.16 2.74 -2.81
N PRO A 74 8.58 1.52 -2.78
CA PRO A 74 9.37 0.34 -3.07
C PRO A 74 9.98 0.52 -4.48
N HIS A 75 11.31 0.55 -4.53
CA HIS A 75 12.10 0.56 -5.76
C HIS A 75 11.86 -0.72 -6.56
#